data_AF-A0A1E1V2Y0-F1
#
_entry.id   AF-A0A1E1V2Y0-F1
#
_cell.length_a   1.000
_cell.length_b   1.000
_cell.length_c   1.000
_cell.angle_alpha   90.00
_cell.angle_beta   90.00
_cell.angle_gamma   90.00
#
_symmetry.space_group_name_H-M   'P 1'
#
loop_
_entity.id
_entity.type
_entity.pdbx_description
1 polymer ?
#
loop_
_entity_poly.entity_id
_entity_poly.type
_entity_poly.pdbx_seq_one_letter_code
_entity_poly.pdbx_strand_id
1 'polypeptide(L)'
;MKAIVLLPVIAAAVWGCKDGSPGSAIPGVASSNDYKLHGPLFEIAAQTLVAERRCSPHDFKEFGGFWRSNAADRPDQYFIYCDGRTARHRIYIRVGGDKVEVLN
;
A
#
# COMPACT_ATOMS: atom_id res chain seq x y z
N MET A 1 40.63 -39.27 4.25
CA MET A 1 39.41 -38.80 4.94
C MET A 1 39.51 -37.28 5.10
N LYS A 2 38.41 -36.57 4.78
CA LYS A 2 38.14 -35.11 4.89
C LYS A 2 38.97 -34.17 3.99
N ALA A 3 38.43 -33.92 2.80
CA ALA A 3 38.64 -32.64 2.11
C ALA A 3 37.62 -31.63 2.67
N ILE A 4 38.12 -30.54 3.25
CA ILE A 4 37.33 -29.39 3.67
C ILE A 4 37.09 -28.55 2.42
N VAL A 5 35.82 -28.45 2.01
CA VAL A 5 35.40 -27.55 0.93
C VAL A 5 35.28 -26.15 1.54
N LEU A 6 36.26 -25.29 1.26
CA LEU A 6 36.17 -23.85 1.50
C LEU A 6 35.34 -23.25 0.35
N LEU A 7 34.04 -23.05 0.59
CA LEU A 7 33.22 -22.20 -0.26
C LEU A 7 33.63 -20.74 -0.03
N PRO A 8 33.90 -19.95 -1.09
CA PRO A 8 34.12 -18.53 -0.92
C PRO A 8 32.79 -17.85 -0.55
N VAL A 9 32.79 -17.19 0.62
CA VAL A 9 31.76 -16.22 1.01
C VAL A 9 31.95 -14.99 0.13
N ILE A 10 31.36 -15.00 -1.07
CA ILE A 10 31.39 -13.81 -1.93
C ILE A 10 30.14 -13.00 -1.63
N ALA A 11 30.38 -11.98 -0.81
CA ALA A 11 29.76 -10.66 -0.78
C ALA A 11 28.33 -10.54 -1.34
N ALA A 12 27.43 -10.18 -0.43
CA ALA A 12 26.19 -9.50 -0.71
C ALA A 12 26.41 -8.33 -1.69
N ALA A 13 26.07 -8.52 -2.96
CA ALA A 13 25.75 -7.42 -3.86
C ALA A 13 24.24 -7.18 -3.77
N VAL A 14 23.85 -6.49 -2.71
CA VAL A 14 22.53 -5.86 -2.57
C VAL A 14 22.51 -4.66 -3.53
N TRP A 15 22.50 -4.92 -4.84
CA TRP A 15 22.27 -3.88 -5.84
C TRP A 15 20.83 -3.97 -6.33
N GLY A 16 20.03 -3.35 -5.49
CA GLY A 16 18.63 -3.05 -5.70
C GLY A 16 18.14 -2.25 -4.51
N CYS A 17 18.85 -1.19 -4.12
CA CYS A 17 18.13 0.00 -3.67
C CYS A 17 17.24 0.35 -4.86
N LYS A 18 16.04 -0.21 -4.87
CA LYS A 18 14.97 0.28 -5.71
C LYS A 18 14.71 1.64 -5.14
N ASP A 19 15.40 2.63 -5.70
CA ASP A 19 15.13 4.02 -5.46
C ASP A 19 13.61 4.12 -5.46
N GLY A 20 13.05 4.55 -4.33
CA GLY A 20 11.69 5.01 -4.26
C GLY A 20 11.59 6.24 -5.14
N SER A 21 11.73 6.07 -6.46
CA SER A 21 11.11 6.93 -7.43
C SER A 21 9.67 7.00 -6.95
N PRO A 22 9.16 8.18 -6.56
CA PRO A 22 7.79 8.31 -6.12
C PRO A 22 6.96 7.74 -7.26
N GLY A 23 6.49 6.50 -7.08
CA GLY A 23 5.71 5.80 -8.07
C GLY A 23 4.61 6.76 -8.43
N SER A 24 4.54 7.14 -9.70
CA SER A 24 3.73 8.25 -10.19
C SER A 24 2.46 8.41 -9.37
N ALA A 25 2.25 9.60 -8.79
CA ALA A 25 1.17 9.85 -7.85
C ALA A 25 -0.13 9.18 -8.32
N ILE A 26 -0.71 8.34 -7.48
CA ILE A 26 -1.88 7.56 -7.87
C ILE A 26 -3.07 8.55 -7.93
N PRO A 27 -3.76 8.66 -9.09
CA PRO A 27 -4.81 9.65 -9.25
C PRO A 27 -5.94 9.41 -8.25
N GLY A 28 -6.51 10.48 -7.70
CA GLY A 28 -7.65 10.41 -6.79
C GLY A 28 -7.30 10.14 -5.32
N VAL A 29 -6.08 9.69 -4.98
CA VAL A 29 -5.68 9.47 -3.58
C VAL A 29 -5.76 10.76 -2.76
N ALA A 30 -5.41 11.90 -3.35
CA ALA A 30 -5.56 13.23 -2.73
C ALA A 30 -6.99 13.61 -2.30
N SER A 31 -8.00 12.90 -2.82
CA SER A 31 -9.41 13.10 -2.45
C SER A 31 -9.87 12.23 -1.29
N SER A 32 -8.98 11.41 -0.71
CA SER A 32 -9.30 10.54 0.44
C SER A 32 -9.82 11.34 1.63
N ASN A 33 -10.69 10.74 2.43
CA ASN A 33 -11.05 11.31 3.72
C ASN A 33 -9.80 11.48 4.58
N ASP A 34 -9.70 12.60 5.30
CA ASP A 34 -8.56 12.90 6.17
C ASP A 34 -7.19 12.91 5.46
N TYR A 35 -7.15 13.13 4.13
CA TYR A 35 -5.90 13.19 3.36
C TYR A 35 -4.91 14.26 3.89
N LYS A 36 -5.42 15.37 4.42
CA LYS A 36 -4.56 16.39 5.06
C LYS A 36 -3.80 15.86 6.28
N LEU A 37 -4.33 14.83 6.95
CA LEU A 37 -3.72 14.19 8.12
C LEU A 37 -2.87 12.98 7.73
N HIS A 38 -3.30 12.21 6.72
CA HIS A 38 -2.73 10.89 6.42
C HIS A 38 -2.20 10.73 4.99
N GLY A 39 -2.08 11.81 4.22
CA GLY A 39 -1.75 11.80 2.79
C GLY A 39 -0.56 10.92 2.43
N PRO A 40 0.63 11.09 3.04
CA PRO A 40 1.79 10.23 2.76
C PRO A 40 1.51 8.74 2.95
N LEU A 41 0.73 8.38 3.97
CA LEU A 41 0.36 6.99 4.27
C LEU A 41 -0.64 6.44 3.26
N PHE A 42 -1.57 7.27 2.79
CA PHE A 42 -2.48 6.89 1.71
C PHE A 42 -1.75 6.69 0.38
N GLU A 43 -0.77 7.53 0.04
CA GLU A 43 0.03 7.34 -1.17
C GLU A 43 0.82 6.02 -1.10
N ILE A 44 1.45 5.72 0.04
CA ILE A 44 2.16 4.46 0.27
C ILE A 44 1.21 3.26 0.12
N ALA A 45 0.03 3.32 0.74
CA ALA A 45 -0.96 2.26 0.65
C ALA A 45 -1.46 2.08 -0.79
N ALA A 46 -1.76 3.16 -1.50
CA ALA A 46 -2.23 3.11 -2.89
C ALA A 46 -1.17 2.52 -3.82
N GLN A 47 0.08 2.98 -3.72
CA GLN A 47 1.20 2.42 -4.49
C GLN A 47 1.39 0.93 -4.21
N THR A 48 1.27 0.51 -2.94
CA THR A 48 1.38 -0.90 -2.53
C THR A 48 0.27 -1.73 -3.17
N LEU A 49 -1.00 -1.28 -3.08
CA LEU A 49 -2.15 -1.99 -3.65
C LEU A 49 -2.06 -2.11 -5.18
N VAL A 50 -1.57 -1.07 -5.86
CA VAL A 50 -1.34 -1.11 -7.31
C VAL A 50 -0.19 -2.03 -7.68
N ALA A 51 0.92 -1.99 -6.95
CA ALA A 51 2.07 -2.87 -7.18
C ALA A 51 1.71 -4.35 -6.97
N GLU A 52 0.85 -4.64 -5.99
CA GLU A 52 0.33 -5.99 -5.72
C GLU A 52 -0.78 -6.43 -6.69
N ARG A 53 -1.22 -5.55 -7.61
CA ARG A 53 -2.38 -5.76 -8.51
C ARG A 53 -3.68 -6.07 -7.78
N ARG A 54 -3.85 -5.50 -6.58
CA ARG A 54 -5.09 -5.58 -5.78
C ARG A 54 -6.06 -4.44 -6.10
N CYS A 55 -5.51 -3.35 -6.64
CA CYS A 55 -6.25 -2.22 -7.17
C CYS A 55 -5.55 -1.72 -8.43
N SER A 56 -6.28 -0.97 -9.25
CA SER A 56 -5.74 -0.24 -10.39
C SER A 56 -5.73 1.26 -10.11
N PRO A 57 -4.87 2.05 -10.78
CA PRO A 57 -4.96 3.52 -10.71
C PRO A 57 -6.35 4.06 -11.11
N HIS A 58 -7.08 3.34 -11.97
CA HIS A 58 -8.44 3.70 -12.35
C HIS A 58 -9.39 3.66 -11.15
N ASP A 59 -9.28 2.65 -10.28
CA ASP A 59 -10.13 2.52 -9.09
C ASP A 59 -9.99 3.73 -8.16
N PHE A 60 -8.75 4.17 -7.90
CA PHE A 60 -8.51 5.37 -7.08
C PHE A 60 -9.08 6.64 -7.71
N LYS A 61 -8.99 6.77 -9.04
CA LYS A 61 -9.56 7.90 -9.77
C LYS A 61 -11.10 7.88 -9.73
N GLU A 62 -11.70 6.71 -9.90
CA GLU A 62 -13.16 6.53 -9.96
C GLU A 62 -13.80 6.78 -8.59
N PHE A 63 -13.23 6.19 -7.54
CA PHE A 63 -13.81 6.26 -6.19
C PHE A 63 -13.25 7.41 -5.34
N GLY A 64 -12.22 8.12 -5.79
CA GLY A 64 -11.65 9.25 -5.06
C GLY A 64 -10.80 8.85 -3.85
N GLY A 65 -10.10 7.71 -3.92
CA GLY A 65 -9.20 7.25 -2.87
C GLY A 65 -9.87 6.52 -1.71
N PHE A 66 -9.35 6.73 -0.51
CA PHE A 66 -9.76 6.01 0.71
C PHE A 66 -10.87 6.75 1.47
N TRP A 67 -11.91 6.00 1.84
CA TRP A 67 -13.08 6.47 2.57
C TRP A 67 -13.01 6.03 4.02
N ARG A 68 -13.39 6.89 4.95
CA ARG A 68 -13.38 6.56 6.38
C ARG A 68 -14.46 5.53 6.69
N SER A 69 -14.10 4.51 7.46
CA SER A 69 -15.07 3.56 8.02
C SER A 69 -15.91 4.24 9.10
N ASN A 70 -17.23 4.04 9.06
CA ASN A 70 -18.16 4.52 10.09
C ASN A 70 -18.40 3.49 11.21
N ALA A 71 -17.66 2.37 11.19
CA ALA A 71 -17.82 1.32 12.18
C ALA A 71 -17.19 1.75 13.52
N ALA A 72 -18.00 1.78 14.58
CA ALA A 72 -17.60 2.29 15.89
C ALA A 72 -16.47 1.48 16.55
N ASP A 73 -16.35 0.19 16.22
CA ASP A 73 -15.30 -0.72 16.69
C ASP A 73 -13.98 -0.59 15.90
N ARG A 74 -13.93 0.28 14.88
CA ARG A 74 -12.81 0.37 13.92
C ARG A 74 -12.37 1.82 13.71
N PRO A 75 -11.93 2.51 14.77
CA PRO A 75 -11.32 3.83 14.61
C PRO A 75 -10.09 3.72 13.70
N ASP A 76 -9.85 4.78 12.93
CA ASP A 76 -8.71 4.93 12.02
C ASP A 76 -8.60 3.88 10.91
N GLN A 77 -9.72 3.21 10.61
CA GLN A 77 -9.85 2.39 9.42
C GLN A 77 -10.47 3.17 8.27
N TYR A 78 -9.88 2.95 7.09
CA TYR A 78 -10.36 3.47 5.82
C TYR A 78 -10.52 2.32 4.84
N PHE A 79 -11.28 2.53 3.77
CA PHE A 79 -11.48 1.52 2.74
C PHE A 79 -11.56 2.12 1.35
N ILE A 80 -11.27 1.32 0.33
CA ILE A 80 -11.48 1.65 -1.07
C ILE A 80 -12.15 0.47 -1.77
N TYR A 81 -12.90 0.75 -2.84
CA TYR A 81 -13.40 -0.26 -3.76
C TYR A 81 -12.40 -0.47 -4.89
N CYS A 82 -12.03 -1.72 -5.15
CA CYS A 82 -11.16 -2.07 -6.27
C CYS A 82 -11.84 -3.10 -7.18
N ASP A 83 -11.39 -3.20 -8.44
CA ASP A 83 -11.93 -4.07 -9.48
C ASP A 83 -13.39 -3.78 -9.89
N GLY A 84 -13.82 -2.51 -9.81
CA GLY A 84 -15.09 -2.04 -10.37
C GLY A 84 -16.38 -2.75 -9.89
N ARG A 85 -16.36 -3.49 -8.76
CA ARG A 85 -17.51 -4.36 -8.38
C ARG A 85 -17.79 -4.43 -6.87
N THR A 86 -18.91 -3.81 -6.47
CA THR A 86 -19.74 -4.10 -5.26
C THR A 86 -19.04 -4.09 -3.89
N ALA A 87 -19.83 -4.06 -2.80
CA ALA A 87 -19.34 -3.97 -1.42
C ALA A 87 -18.38 -5.09 -0.95
N ARG A 88 -18.21 -6.16 -1.73
CA ARG A 88 -17.39 -7.33 -1.40
C ARG A 88 -15.91 -7.16 -1.72
N HIS A 89 -15.53 -6.24 -2.60
CA HIS A 89 -14.12 -5.97 -2.95
C HIS A 89 -13.60 -4.70 -2.28
N ARG A 90 -14.06 -4.45 -1.05
CA ARG A 90 -13.49 -3.39 -0.22
C ARG A 90 -12.19 -3.88 0.37
N ILE A 91 -11.13 -3.13 0.14
CA ILE A 91 -9.87 -3.32 0.84
C ILE A 91 -9.83 -2.30 1.97
N TYR A 92 -9.63 -2.77 3.19
CA TYR A 92 -9.48 -1.92 4.35
C TYR A 92 -8.01 -1.65 4.63
N ILE A 93 -7.73 -0.45 5.09
CA ILE A 93 -6.45 -0.06 5.65
C ILE A 93 -6.67 0.51 7.05
N ARG A 94 -5.70 0.31 7.94
CA ARG A 94 -5.62 1.01 9.22
C ARG A 94 -4.46 2.00 9.16
N VAL A 95 -4.73 3.23 9.55
CA VAL A 95 -3.70 4.25 9.74
C VAL A 95 -3.43 4.40 11.24
N GLY A 96 -2.16 4.42 11.64
CA GLY A 96 -1.78 4.56 13.04
C GLY A 96 -0.41 5.21 13.17
N GLY A 97 -0.38 6.43 13.72
CA GLY A 97 0.85 7.21 13.83
C GLY A 97 1.50 7.44 12.47
N ASP A 98 2.69 6.87 12.29
CA ASP A 98 3.51 6.91 11.08
C ASP A 98 3.39 5.65 10.20
N LYS A 99 2.39 4.80 10.45
CA LYS A 99 2.24 3.49 9.79
C LYS A 99 0.88 3.33 9.13
N VAL A 100 0.88 2.53 8.06
CA VAL A 100 -0.32 2.04 7.39
C VAL A 100 -0.25 0.53 7.25
N GLU A 101 -1.35 -0.13 7.56
CA GLU A 101 -1.51 -1.59 7.51
C GLU A 101 -2.69 -1.93 6.60
N VAL A 102 -2.51 -2.84 5.65
CA VAL A 102 -3.63 -3.36 4.85
C VAL A 102 -4.30 -4.51 5.61
N LEU A 103 -5.58 -4.34 5.91
CA LEU A 103 -6.40 -5.31 6.64
C LEU A 103 -7.11 -6.21 5.62
N ASN A 104 -6.77 -7.49 5.61
CA ASN A 104 -7.35 -8.48 4.71
C ASN A 104 -8.45 -9.28 5.41
#